data_AF-A0A1Y1M292-F1
#
_entry.id   AF-A0A1Y1M292-F1
#
_cell.length_a   1.000
_cell.length_b   1.000
_cell.length_c   1.000
_cell.angle_alpha   90.00
_cell.angle_beta   90.00
_cell.angle_gamma   90.00
#
_symmetry.space_group_name_H-M   'P 1'
#
loop_
_entity.id
_entity.type
_entity.pdbx_description
1 polymer ?
#
loop_
_entity_poly.entity_id
_entity_poly.type
_entity_poly.pdbx_seq_one_letter_code
_entity_poly.pdbx_strand_id
1 'polypeptide(L)'
;MSVTGQVGCAAIPKPSVHTAVLNPQGSAALLRKVLSCSLASILYTRTNINRGDFIHSSVNGQPLQGFNRKTETPAITQIVTWLKGSYDALDKHYLREMYLFLNNKQTGDIMENYKFVIHYFDSNELHHRNKSDFGQSLTELFKTIQNLFIEDNILEGNDLNFYMCVSYYDNVTPSNYCPVNFIEPEEDVNHIIESIRFPSPYETVIRTVSTGFHRVEFATNQYTAINESATMLQGLDVETEQALLEKLNCTCCIPKLLSSIPFLTCSKCQSIAHAPCIGRVYHVENSYTCASCKEQNDISRSTPGDLWRIQNLCTYRLILFYAYSKNKFPNDLLNEIDPNIKDYIVKKLIAVAAIRETTKGYLINQACLEQIIRRWANSDEE
;
A
#
# COMPACT_ATOMS: atom_id res chain seq x y z
N MET A 1 -11.14 16.39 -42.69
CA MET A 1 -10.25 17.31 -41.93
C MET A 1 -10.04 16.72 -40.55
N SER A 2 -8.98 15.94 -40.38
CA SER A 2 -8.66 15.22 -39.13
C SER A 2 -7.80 16.09 -38.23
N VAL A 3 -8.33 16.49 -37.07
CA VAL A 3 -7.58 17.20 -36.03
C VAL A 3 -6.84 16.16 -35.20
N THR A 4 -5.57 15.92 -35.52
CA THR A 4 -4.65 15.09 -34.73
C THR A 4 -4.07 15.94 -33.60
N GLY A 5 -4.71 15.90 -32.43
CA GLY A 5 -4.22 16.51 -31.21
C GLY A 5 -2.97 15.79 -30.70
N GLN A 6 -1.79 16.30 -31.04
CA GLN A 6 -0.52 15.90 -30.43
C GLN A 6 -0.51 16.33 -28.95
N VAL A 7 -0.61 15.38 -28.03
CA VAL A 7 -0.38 15.61 -26.60
C VAL A 7 0.92 14.91 -26.21
N GLY A 8 1.87 15.64 -25.66
CA GLY A 8 3.03 15.04 -25.03
C GLY A 8 3.50 15.81 -23.81
N CYS A 9 4.21 15.13 -22.91
CA CYS A 9 4.93 15.79 -21.83
C CYS A 9 6.19 16.44 -22.41
N ALA A 10 6.14 17.75 -22.63
CA ALA A 10 7.34 18.59 -22.60
C ALA A 10 7.57 19.00 -21.14
N ALA A 11 8.83 19.22 -20.74
CA ALA A 11 9.21 19.78 -19.44
C ALA A 11 8.25 20.90 -19.04
N ILE A 12 7.51 20.75 -17.93
CA ILE A 12 6.32 21.54 -17.54
C ILE A 12 6.41 23.01 -18.04
N PRO A 13 5.74 23.38 -19.15
CA PRO A 13 5.40 24.76 -19.42
C PRO A 13 3.92 24.96 -19.06
N LYS A 14 3.69 26.00 -18.27
CA LYS A 14 2.48 26.37 -17.53
C LYS A 14 1.20 26.46 -18.40
N PRO A 15 0.12 25.69 -18.14
CA PRO A 15 -0.99 26.30 -17.43
C PRO A 15 -0.40 26.71 -16.08
N SER A 16 -0.42 28.00 -15.76
CA SER A 16 0.05 28.40 -14.43
C SER A 16 -0.80 27.61 -13.44
N VAL A 17 -0.23 27.18 -12.30
CA VAL A 17 -1.03 26.56 -11.23
C VAL A 17 -2.30 27.39 -10.97
N HIS A 18 -2.19 28.70 -11.15
CA HIS A 18 -3.30 29.65 -11.27
C HIS A 18 -4.42 29.25 -12.27
N THR A 19 -4.14 28.96 -13.55
CA THR A 19 -5.17 28.48 -14.51
C THR A 19 -5.81 27.16 -14.07
N ALA A 20 -5.04 26.25 -13.46
CA ALA A 20 -5.57 24.96 -12.97
C ALA A 20 -6.38 25.07 -11.68
N VAL A 21 -6.18 26.16 -10.94
CA VAL A 21 -7.08 26.55 -9.85
C VAL A 21 -8.32 27.22 -10.43
N LEU A 22 -8.22 28.02 -11.49
CA LEU A 22 -9.34 28.89 -11.91
C LEU A 22 -10.34 28.31 -12.92
N ASN A 23 -10.00 27.28 -13.69
CA ASN A 23 -10.99 26.64 -14.57
C ASN A 23 -10.85 25.10 -14.69
N PRO A 24 -11.97 24.39 -14.98
CA PRO A 24 -11.99 22.94 -15.08
C PRO A 24 -11.01 22.37 -16.12
N GLN A 25 -10.88 23.03 -17.28
CA GLN A 25 -10.05 22.53 -18.38
C GLN A 25 -8.56 22.59 -18.04
N GLY A 26 -8.12 23.67 -17.40
CA GLY A 26 -6.76 23.84 -16.89
C GLY A 26 -6.46 22.83 -15.78
N SER A 27 -7.45 22.57 -14.92
CA SER A 27 -7.37 21.55 -13.89
C SER A 27 -7.19 20.14 -14.48
N ALA A 28 -8.04 19.74 -15.42
CA ALA A 28 -7.93 18.45 -16.11
C ALA A 28 -6.60 18.32 -16.86
N ALA A 29 -6.17 19.36 -17.59
CA ALA A 29 -4.88 19.38 -18.27
C ALA A 29 -3.69 19.19 -17.33
N LEU A 30 -3.75 19.76 -16.13
CA LEU A 30 -2.72 19.56 -15.11
C LEU A 30 -2.76 18.14 -14.53
N LEU A 31 -3.96 17.61 -14.26
CA LEU A 31 -4.12 16.27 -13.72
C LEU A 31 -3.64 15.19 -14.69
N ARG A 32 -3.88 15.34 -15.99
CA ARG A 32 -3.30 14.47 -17.03
C ARG A 32 -1.78 14.41 -16.95
N LYS A 33 -1.13 15.56 -16.71
CA LYS A 33 0.33 15.60 -16.53
C LYS A 33 0.76 14.89 -15.25
N VAL A 34 0.02 15.08 -14.16
CA VAL A 34 0.30 14.38 -12.89
C VAL A 34 0.23 12.87 -13.10
N LEU A 35 -0.87 12.34 -13.63
CA LEU A 35 -1.03 10.92 -13.91
C LEU A 35 0.07 10.39 -14.85
N SER A 36 0.33 11.08 -15.96
CA SER A 36 1.38 10.73 -16.92
C SER A 36 2.76 10.63 -16.26
N CYS A 37 3.14 11.64 -15.49
CA CYS A 37 4.46 11.71 -14.87
C CYS A 37 4.55 10.72 -13.71
N SER A 38 3.48 10.51 -12.93
CA SER A 38 3.46 9.52 -11.86
C SER A 38 3.67 8.11 -12.40
N LEU A 39 2.96 7.72 -13.47
CA LEU A 39 3.19 6.41 -14.10
C LEU A 39 4.58 6.28 -14.70
N ALA A 40 5.08 7.33 -15.38
CA ALA A 40 6.44 7.32 -15.91
C ALA A 40 7.48 7.18 -14.80
N SER A 41 7.31 7.89 -13.68
CA SER A 41 8.18 7.80 -12.51
C SER A 41 8.13 6.42 -11.85
N ILE A 42 6.93 5.85 -11.68
CA ILE A 42 6.78 4.48 -11.15
C ILE A 42 7.51 3.49 -12.05
N LEU A 43 7.27 3.52 -13.37
CA LEU A 43 7.92 2.60 -14.31
C LEU A 43 9.44 2.78 -14.34
N TYR A 44 9.91 4.03 -14.30
CA TYR A 44 11.34 4.32 -14.23
C TYR A 44 11.99 3.74 -12.96
N THR A 45 11.31 3.88 -11.82
CA THR A 45 11.81 3.43 -10.51
C THR A 45 11.71 1.91 -10.34
N ARG A 46 10.63 1.29 -10.84
CA ARG A 46 10.29 -0.12 -10.56
C ARG A 46 10.71 -1.10 -11.65
N THR A 47 10.98 -0.65 -12.88
CA THR A 47 11.21 -1.56 -14.01
C THR A 47 12.58 -1.40 -14.64
N ASN A 48 12.96 -2.40 -15.43
CA ASN A 48 14.16 -2.39 -16.27
C ASN A 48 13.91 -1.81 -17.68
N ILE A 49 12.82 -1.05 -17.87
CA ILE A 49 12.59 -0.32 -19.13
C ILE A 49 13.78 0.62 -19.38
N ASN A 50 14.20 0.68 -20.64
CA ASN A 50 15.34 1.47 -21.08
C ASN A 50 15.23 2.91 -20.57
N ARG A 51 16.26 3.39 -19.88
CA ARG A 51 16.29 4.74 -19.30
C ARG A 51 16.16 5.84 -20.38
N GLY A 52 16.58 5.57 -21.63
CA GLY A 52 16.39 6.47 -22.78
C GLY A 52 14.94 6.67 -23.21
N ASP A 53 14.03 5.83 -22.72
CA ASP A 53 12.59 5.95 -22.97
C ASP A 53 11.89 6.97 -22.08
N PHE A 54 12.64 7.56 -21.15
CA PHE A 54 12.14 8.55 -20.21
C PHE A 54 12.86 9.88 -20.40
N ILE A 55 12.17 10.96 -20.06
CA ILE A 55 12.72 12.30 -19.92
C ILE A 55 12.77 12.67 -18.43
N HIS A 56 13.87 13.31 -18.01
CA HIS A 56 14.06 13.74 -16.63
C HIS A 56 13.65 15.19 -16.45
N SER A 57 12.95 15.48 -15.35
CA SER A 57 12.60 16.82 -14.92
C SER A 57 12.56 16.87 -13.39
N SER A 58 12.16 18.00 -12.82
CA SER A 58 12.00 18.12 -11.38
C SER A 58 10.89 19.11 -10.98
N VAL A 59 10.34 18.90 -9.79
CA VAL A 59 9.42 19.82 -9.12
C VAL A 59 9.96 20.14 -7.73
N ASN A 60 10.30 21.42 -7.50
CA ASN A 60 10.98 21.88 -6.28
C ASN A 60 12.23 21.02 -5.92
N GLY A 61 13.02 20.64 -6.93
CA GLY A 61 14.21 19.81 -6.75
C GLY A 61 13.96 18.31 -6.62
N GLN A 62 12.70 17.85 -6.50
CA GLN A 62 12.38 16.41 -6.51
C GLN A 62 12.36 15.87 -7.94
N PRO A 63 13.08 14.77 -8.24
CA PRO A 63 13.08 14.16 -9.57
C PRO A 63 11.69 13.67 -9.97
N LEU A 64 11.31 13.90 -11.23
CA LEU A 64 10.15 13.28 -11.86
C LEU A 64 10.49 12.88 -13.29
N GLN A 65 9.77 11.89 -13.81
CA GLN A 65 9.98 11.35 -15.14
C GLN A 65 8.77 11.61 -16.02
N GLY A 66 9.01 11.73 -17.32
CA GLY A 66 7.97 11.69 -18.34
C GLY A 66 8.34 10.70 -19.43
N PHE A 67 7.38 10.31 -20.26
CA PHE A 67 7.66 9.47 -21.43
C PHE A 67 8.36 10.28 -22.52
N ASN A 68 9.44 9.72 -23.07
CA ASN A 68 10.11 10.30 -24.21
C ASN A 68 9.24 10.15 -25.47
N ARG A 69 8.92 11.27 -26.11
CA ARG A 69 8.05 11.28 -27.31
C ARG A 69 8.67 10.61 -28.54
N LYS A 70 9.99 10.46 -28.55
CA LYS A 70 10.74 9.80 -29.64
C LYS A 70 10.80 8.28 -29.45
N THR A 71 10.34 7.79 -28.30
CA THR A 71 10.31 6.36 -28.03
C THR A 71 9.18 5.70 -28.78
N GLU A 72 9.54 4.63 -29.49
CA GLU A 72 8.61 3.78 -30.24
C GLU A 72 8.64 2.34 -29.69
N THR A 73 9.14 2.14 -28.47
CA THR A 73 9.12 0.82 -27.85
C THR A 73 7.68 0.38 -27.62
N PRO A 74 7.31 -0.88 -27.92
CA PRO A 74 5.93 -1.35 -27.78
C PRO A 74 5.37 -1.13 -26.37
N ALA A 75 6.19 -1.35 -25.35
CA ALA A 75 5.86 -1.14 -23.95
C ALA A 75 5.38 0.28 -23.66
N ILE A 76 6.20 1.29 -23.99
CA ILE A 76 5.88 2.69 -23.74
C ILE A 76 4.73 3.16 -24.62
N THR A 77 4.70 2.71 -25.87
CA THR A 77 3.62 3.03 -26.81
C THR A 77 2.27 2.55 -26.27
N GLN A 78 2.21 1.34 -25.70
CA GLN A 78 1.01 0.79 -25.10
C GLN A 78 0.55 1.60 -23.88
N ILE A 79 1.46 1.92 -22.96
CA ILE A 79 1.14 2.70 -21.76
C ILE A 79 0.64 4.10 -22.11
N VAL A 80 1.29 4.79 -23.06
CA VAL A 80 0.85 6.10 -23.55
C VAL A 80 -0.52 6.00 -24.21
N THR A 81 -0.82 4.88 -24.86
CA THR A 81 -2.12 4.62 -25.49
C THR A 81 -3.23 4.43 -24.45
N TRP A 82 -2.98 3.66 -23.38
CA TRP A 82 -3.93 3.55 -22.26
C TRP A 82 -4.13 4.87 -21.52
N LEU A 83 -3.07 5.66 -21.33
CA LEU A 83 -3.18 7.02 -20.77
C LEU A 83 -4.11 7.89 -21.61
N LYS A 84 -3.98 7.87 -22.94
CA LYS A 84 -4.88 8.61 -23.84
C LYS A 84 -6.33 8.17 -23.70
N GLY A 85 -6.59 6.87 -23.63
CA GLY A 85 -7.95 6.35 -23.39
C GLY A 85 -8.51 6.84 -22.04
N SER A 86 -7.67 6.79 -21.00
CA SER A 86 -8.06 7.27 -19.66
C SER A 86 -8.32 8.77 -19.61
N TYR A 87 -7.64 9.58 -20.44
CA TYR A 87 -7.87 11.01 -20.52
C TYR A 87 -9.23 11.37 -21.11
N ASP A 88 -9.77 10.56 -22.03
CA ASP A 88 -11.13 10.74 -22.52
C ASP A 88 -12.15 10.53 -21.38
N ALA A 89 -11.96 9.48 -20.58
CA ALA A 89 -12.79 9.23 -19.40
C ALA A 89 -12.64 10.35 -18.36
N LEU A 90 -11.42 10.86 -18.18
CA LEU A 90 -11.14 11.97 -17.27
C LEU A 90 -11.88 13.25 -17.71
N ASP A 91 -11.72 13.64 -18.97
CA ASP A 91 -12.27 14.88 -19.55
C ASP A 91 -13.82 14.86 -19.56
N LYS A 92 -14.43 13.66 -19.56
CA LYS A 92 -15.90 13.45 -19.48
C LYS A 92 -16.44 13.28 -18.06
N HIS A 93 -15.59 13.40 -17.03
CA HIS A 93 -15.95 13.15 -15.63
C HIS A 93 -16.41 11.71 -15.31
N TYR A 94 -15.98 10.75 -16.11
CA TYR A 94 -16.34 9.33 -15.94
C TYR A 94 -15.32 8.58 -15.08
N LEU A 95 -14.05 8.93 -15.16
CA LEU A 95 -12.96 8.17 -14.53
C LEU A 95 -13.03 8.25 -12.99
N ARG A 96 -13.20 7.12 -12.33
CA ARG A 96 -13.19 7.00 -10.85
C ARG A 96 -11.84 6.54 -10.34
N GLU A 97 -11.31 5.46 -10.90
CA GLU A 97 -10.02 4.91 -10.48
C GLU A 97 -9.20 4.49 -11.70
N MET A 98 -7.89 4.63 -11.58
CA MET A 98 -6.90 4.10 -12.52
C MET A 98 -5.91 3.23 -11.75
N TYR A 99 -5.69 2.02 -12.25
CA TYR A 99 -4.76 1.06 -11.68
C TYR A 99 -3.66 0.73 -12.69
N LEU A 100 -2.41 0.71 -12.23
CA LEU A 100 -1.30 0.06 -12.92
C LEU A 100 -0.90 -1.19 -12.14
N PHE A 101 -0.95 -2.34 -12.80
CA PHE A 101 -0.50 -3.61 -12.23
C PHE A 101 0.83 -4.01 -12.84
N LEU A 102 1.75 -4.48 -12.00
CA LEU A 102 2.99 -5.13 -12.40
C LEU A 102 2.89 -6.61 -12.05
N ASN A 103 3.04 -7.46 -13.05
CA ASN A 103 2.89 -8.91 -12.92
C ASN A 103 4.17 -9.63 -13.28
N ASN A 104 4.42 -10.75 -12.60
CA ASN A 104 5.40 -11.71 -13.02
C ASN A 104 4.96 -12.36 -14.34
N LYS A 105 5.77 -12.28 -15.40
CA LYS A 105 5.41 -12.81 -16.72
C LYS A 105 5.35 -14.34 -16.75
N GLN A 106 6.11 -15.03 -15.88
CA GLN A 106 6.13 -16.49 -15.85
C GLN A 106 4.94 -17.07 -15.08
N THR A 107 4.61 -16.49 -13.91
CA THR A 107 3.53 -17.01 -13.06
C THR A 107 2.18 -16.34 -13.32
N GLY A 108 2.19 -15.13 -13.88
CA GLY A 108 1.01 -14.30 -14.05
C GLY A 108 0.58 -13.57 -12.78
N ASP A 109 1.25 -13.80 -11.65
CA ASP A 109 0.90 -13.22 -10.36
C ASP A 109 1.15 -11.71 -10.34
N ILE A 110 0.29 -11.00 -9.61
CA ILE A 110 0.45 -9.55 -9.38
C ILE A 110 1.49 -9.35 -8.30
N MET A 111 2.56 -8.67 -8.67
CA MET A 111 3.62 -8.28 -7.77
C MET A 111 3.28 -6.96 -7.09
N GLU A 112 2.75 -6.00 -7.86
CA GLU A 112 2.51 -4.64 -7.38
C GLU A 112 1.28 -4.04 -8.04
N ASN A 113 0.61 -3.15 -7.30
CA ASN A 113 -0.39 -2.28 -7.88
C ASN A 113 -0.24 -0.84 -7.41
N TYR A 114 -0.59 0.07 -8.32
CA TYR A 114 -0.59 1.50 -8.11
C TYR A 114 -1.95 2.04 -8.49
N LYS A 115 -2.63 2.66 -7.52
CA LYS A 115 -3.98 3.18 -7.69
C LYS A 115 -3.96 4.71 -7.64
N PHE A 116 -4.72 5.29 -8.55
CA PHE A 116 -5.09 6.70 -8.54
C PHE A 116 -6.60 6.79 -8.44
N VAL A 117 -7.11 7.41 -7.39
CA VAL A 117 -8.55 7.71 -7.22
C VAL A 117 -8.80 9.15 -7.61
N ILE A 118 -9.72 9.37 -8.53
CA ILE A 118 -10.03 10.69 -9.08
C ILE A 118 -11.36 11.15 -8.49
N HIS A 119 -11.36 12.35 -7.91
CA HIS A 119 -12.56 13.05 -7.47
C HIS A 119 -12.74 14.33 -8.29
N TYR A 120 -14.00 14.63 -8.61
CA TYR A 120 -14.42 15.82 -9.35
C TYR A 120 -15.23 16.75 -8.45
N PHE A 121 -15.09 18.06 -8.66
CA PHE A 121 -15.80 19.08 -7.91
C PHE A 121 -16.45 20.08 -8.87
N ASP A 122 -17.75 20.35 -8.66
CA ASP A 122 -18.55 21.24 -9.52
C ASP A 122 -18.26 22.72 -9.26
N SER A 123 -17.84 23.03 -8.04
CA SER A 123 -17.38 24.34 -7.64
C SER A 123 -15.90 24.26 -7.28
N ASN A 124 -15.27 25.41 -7.20
CA ASN A 124 -13.88 25.51 -6.79
C ASN A 124 -13.80 25.44 -5.24
N GLU A 125 -14.45 24.43 -4.66
CA GLU A 125 -14.49 24.11 -3.22
C GLU A 125 -13.08 23.95 -2.63
N LEU A 126 -12.08 23.70 -3.47
CA LEU A 126 -10.66 23.63 -3.13
C LEU A 126 -9.94 24.98 -3.22
N HIS A 127 -10.67 26.09 -3.37
CA HIS A 127 -10.20 27.48 -3.52
C HIS A 127 -9.18 27.98 -2.49
N HIS A 128 -9.02 27.29 -1.37
CA HIS A 128 -8.05 27.65 -0.33
C HIS A 128 -6.63 27.19 -0.63
N ARG A 129 -6.40 26.41 -1.70
CA ARG A 129 -5.05 25.95 -2.04
C ARG A 129 -4.34 26.94 -2.95
N ASN A 130 -3.31 27.58 -2.40
CA ASN A 130 -2.45 28.47 -3.15
C ASN A 130 -1.45 27.66 -4.01
N LYS A 131 -0.69 28.35 -4.87
CA LYS A 131 0.33 27.73 -5.73
C LYS A 131 1.37 26.91 -4.94
N SER A 132 1.67 27.33 -3.71
CA SER A 132 2.60 26.64 -2.80
C SER A 132 2.05 25.28 -2.38
N ASP A 133 0.78 25.20 -2.00
CA ASP A 133 0.16 23.97 -1.49
C ASP A 133 0.12 22.87 -2.57
N PHE A 134 -0.21 23.25 -3.80
CA PHE A 134 -0.15 22.33 -4.94
C PHE A 134 1.30 21.89 -5.24
N GLY A 135 2.24 22.83 -5.24
CA GLY A 135 3.66 22.54 -5.45
C GLY A 135 4.21 21.57 -4.40
N GLN A 136 3.87 21.77 -3.13
CA GLN A 136 4.23 20.90 -2.03
C GLN A 136 3.59 19.50 -2.18
N SER A 137 2.30 19.43 -2.48
CA SER A 137 1.61 18.15 -2.69
C SER A 137 2.24 17.33 -3.83
N LEU A 138 2.65 18.00 -4.92
CA LEU A 138 3.40 17.34 -6.00
C LEU A 138 4.79 16.87 -5.55
N THR A 139 5.53 17.72 -4.84
CA THR A 139 6.84 17.37 -4.27
C THR A 139 6.72 16.13 -3.38
N GLU A 140 5.73 16.06 -2.51
CA GLU A 140 5.49 14.93 -1.62
C GLU A 140 5.07 13.66 -2.40
N LEU A 141 4.24 13.80 -3.44
CA LEU A 141 3.89 12.70 -4.34
C LEU A 141 5.13 12.12 -5.03
N PHE A 142 5.93 12.94 -5.70
CA PHE A 142 7.10 12.44 -6.43
C PHE A 142 8.19 11.96 -5.48
N LYS A 143 8.38 12.59 -4.32
CA LYS A 143 9.26 12.06 -3.27
C LYS A 143 8.81 10.66 -2.84
N THR A 144 7.51 10.45 -2.67
CA THR A 144 6.94 9.13 -2.34
C THR A 144 7.21 8.11 -3.44
N ILE A 145 7.00 8.48 -4.70
CA ILE A 145 7.25 7.59 -5.84
C ILE A 145 8.74 7.25 -5.96
N GLN A 146 9.64 8.20 -5.73
CA GLN A 146 11.08 7.94 -5.69
C GLN A 146 11.46 7.04 -4.51
N ASN A 147 10.77 7.20 -3.38
CA ASN A 147 10.94 6.40 -2.18
C ASN A 147 10.26 5.03 -2.25
N LEU A 148 9.60 4.66 -3.36
CA LEU A 148 9.19 3.26 -3.62
C LEU A 148 10.42 2.33 -3.82
N PHE A 149 11.60 2.74 -3.37
CA PHE A 149 12.86 2.05 -3.54
C PHE A 149 13.31 1.47 -2.19
N ILE A 150 13.74 0.21 -2.22
CA ILE A 150 14.36 -0.61 -1.14
C ILE A 150 13.30 -1.22 -0.21
N GLU A 151 13.03 -2.54 -0.20
CA GLU A 151 13.94 -3.69 -0.18
C GLU A 151 13.52 -4.87 -1.09
N ASP A 152 14.51 -5.75 -1.26
CA ASP A 152 14.59 -6.97 -2.07
C ASP A 152 14.63 -6.81 -3.59
N ASN A 153 15.64 -7.47 -4.17
CA ASN A 153 15.91 -7.74 -5.58
C ASN A 153 14.76 -8.49 -6.30
N ILE A 154 13.49 -8.20 -6.02
CA ILE A 154 12.34 -8.96 -6.54
C ILE A 154 12.11 -8.64 -8.02
N LEU A 155 12.53 -7.46 -8.52
CA LEU A 155 12.30 -7.09 -9.92
C LEU A 155 13.58 -7.12 -10.79
N GLU A 156 14.76 -7.17 -10.17
CA GLU A 156 16.03 -7.41 -10.87
C GLU A 156 16.16 -8.90 -11.18
N GLY A 157 15.55 -9.33 -12.29
CA GLY A 157 15.60 -10.70 -12.79
C GLY A 157 14.26 -11.24 -13.29
N ASN A 158 13.15 -10.57 -12.96
CA ASN A 158 11.83 -10.96 -13.43
C ASN A 158 11.46 -10.21 -14.71
N ASP A 159 11.14 -10.98 -15.75
CA ASP A 159 10.41 -10.48 -16.90
C ASP A 159 9.02 -10.02 -16.38
N LEU A 160 8.71 -8.73 -16.48
CA LEU A 160 7.45 -8.17 -16.03
C LEU A 160 6.49 -7.93 -17.18
N ASN A 161 5.22 -8.22 -16.93
CA ASN A 161 4.10 -7.69 -17.71
C ASN A 161 3.42 -6.58 -16.92
N PHE A 162 2.78 -5.67 -17.61
CA PHE A 162 1.94 -4.66 -16.98
C PHE A 162 0.62 -4.54 -17.71
N TYR A 163 -0.43 -4.20 -16.99
CA TYR A 163 -1.73 -3.85 -17.55
C TYR A 163 -2.36 -2.71 -16.75
N MET A 164 -3.22 -1.96 -17.42
CA MET A 164 -3.95 -0.85 -16.83
C MET A 164 -5.42 -1.19 -16.75
N CYS A 165 -6.02 -0.99 -15.58
CA CYS A 165 -7.46 -1.07 -15.40
C CYS A 165 -7.99 0.29 -15.00
N VAL A 166 -9.20 0.61 -15.44
CA VAL A 166 -9.92 1.82 -15.02
C VAL A 166 -11.30 1.45 -14.52
N SER A 167 -11.83 2.22 -13.57
CA SER A 167 -13.22 2.15 -13.13
C SER A 167 -13.91 3.49 -13.33
N TYR A 168 -15.24 3.48 -13.40
CA TYR A 168 -16.02 4.68 -13.71
C TYR A 168 -17.01 5.02 -12.59
N TYR A 169 -17.55 6.23 -12.64
CA TYR A 169 -18.68 6.64 -11.82
C TYR A 169 -19.98 6.17 -12.48
N ASP A 170 -20.63 5.17 -11.88
CA ASP A 170 -21.80 4.49 -12.46
C ASP A 170 -23.00 5.42 -12.68
N ASN A 171 -23.10 6.49 -11.88
CA ASN A 171 -24.19 7.46 -11.94
C ASN A 171 -24.10 8.44 -13.12
N VAL A 172 -22.95 8.57 -13.78
CA VAL A 172 -22.74 9.53 -14.88
C VAL A 172 -22.23 8.88 -16.18
N THR A 173 -21.75 7.65 -16.11
CA THR A 173 -21.12 6.97 -17.24
C THR A 173 -22.16 6.14 -18.00
N PRO A 174 -22.33 6.35 -19.33
CA PRO A 174 -23.20 5.50 -20.14
C PRO A 174 -22.78 4.03 -20.07
N SER A 175 -23.74 3.10 -20.00
CA SER A 175 -23.45 1.66 -19.88
C SER A 175 -22.67 1.07 -21.06
N ASN A 176 -22.73 1.71 -22.22
CA ASN A 176 -21.99 1.32 -23.42
C ASN A 176 -20.66 2.07 -23.60
N TYR A 177 -20.24 2.86 -22.61
CA TYR A 177 -19.00 3.59 -22.67
C TYR A 177 -17.81 2.66 -22.42
N CYS A 178 -16.91 2.60 -23.41
CA CYS A 178 -15.60 1.97 -23.29
C CYS A 178 -14.56 2.94 -23.85
N PRO A 179 -13.57 3.41 -23.06
CA PRO A 179 -12.51 4.27 -23.56
C PRO A 179 -11.71 3.55 -24.64
N VAL A 180 -11.24 4.31 -25.62
CA VAL A 180 -10.45 3.76 -26.73
C VAL A 180 -9.22 3.02 -26.18
N ASN A 181 -8.95 1.82 -26.71
CA ASN A 181 -7.87 0.91 -26.31
C ASN A 181 -8.04 0.25 -24.93
N PHE A 182 -9.23 0.36 -24.35
CA PHE A 182 -9.68 -0.52 -23.29
C PHE A 182 -10.69 -1.50 -23.88
N ILE A 183 -10.80 -2.64 -23.23
CA ILE A 183 -11.81 -3.65 -23.52
C ILE A 183 -12.56 -3.92 -22.24
N GLU A 184 -13.85 -4.23 -22.37
CA GLU A 184 -14.58 -4.75 -21.23
C GLU A 184 -13.99 -6.13 -20.88
N PRO A 185 -13.59 -6.35 -19.62
CA PRO A 185 -13.09 -7.64 -19.19
C PRO A 185 -14.18 -8.72 -19.33
N GLU A 186 -13.77 -9.92 -19.76
CA GLU A 186 -14.62 -11.12 -19.71
C GLU A 186 -15.05 -11.41 -18.26
N GLU A 187 -16.19 -12.06 -18.02
CA GLU A 187 -16.74 -12.31 -16.66
C GLU A 187 -15.71 -12.94 -15.70
N ASP A 188 -14.90 -13.89 -16.18
CA ASP A 188 -13.85 -14.53 -15.39
C ASP A 188 -12.70 -13.56 -15.03
N VAL A 189 -12.39 -12.62 -15.91
CA VAL A 189 -11.37 -11.58 -15.70
C VAL A 189 -11.92 -10.49 -14.77
N ASN A 190 -13.23 -10.22 -14.80
CA ASN A 190 -13.89 -9.32 -13.86
C ASN A 190 -13.76 -9.82 -12.43
N HIS A 191 -14.00 -11.11 -12.15
CA HIS A 191 -13.82 -11.66 -10.81
C HIS A 191 -12.37 -11.59 -10.31
N ILE A 192 -11.40 -11.76 -11.21
CA ILE A 192 -9.98 -11.56 -10.89
C ILE A 192 -9.73 -10.07 -10.59
N ILE A 193 -10.12 -9.15 -11.48
CA ILE A 193 -9.97 -7.69 -11.30
C ILE A 193 -10.71 -7.22 -10.04
N GLU A 194 -11.87 -7.75 -9.71
CA GLU A 194 -12.62 -7.46 -8.49
C GLU A 194 -11.86 -7.94 -7.26
N SER A 195 -11.34 -9.18 -7.28
CA SER A 195 -10.50 -9.71 -6.18
C SER A 195 -9.21 -8.91 -5.95
N ILE A 196 -8.78 -8.14 -6.96
CA ILE A 196 -7.63 -7.24 -6.95
C ILE A 196 -8.03 -5.80 -6.59
N ARG A 197 -9.24 -5.37 -6.98
CA ARG A 197 -9.85 -4.06 -6.69
C ARG A 197 -10.35 -3.94 -5.26
N PHE A 198 -10.72 -5.05 -4.62
CA PHE A 198 -10.92 -5.05 -3.18
C PHE A 198 -9.57 -4.69 -2.58
N PRO A 199 -9.46 -3.53 -1.92
CA PRO A 199 -8.19 -3.11 -1.39
C PRO A 199 -7.70 -4.24 -0.50
N SER A 200 -6.43 -4.59 -0.67
CA SER A 200 -5.67 -4.99 0.51
C SER A 200 -6.10 -4.03 1.62
N PRO A 201 -6.55 -4.49 2.81
CA PRO A 201 -7.02 -3.60 3.88
C PRO A 201 -5.92 -2.63 4.40
N TYR A 202 -4.78 -2.57 3.70
CA TYR A 202 -3.61 -1.70 3.87
C TYR A 202 -3.49 -0.65 2.77
N GLU A 203 -4.53 -0.45 1.93
CA GLU A 203 -4.59 0.65 0.98
C GLU A 203 -4.70 1.98 1.74
N THR A 204 -3.56 2.47 2.21
CA THR A 204 -3.45 3.78 2.83
C THR A 204 -3.32 4.78 1.69
N VAL A 205 -4.19 5.79 1.63
CA VAL A 205 -3.97 6.93 0.74
C VAL A 205 -2.64 7.54 1.14
N ILE A 206 -1.64 7.42 0.26
CA ILE A 206 -0.28 7.82 0.59
C ILE A 206 -0.15 9.31 0.37
N ARG A 207 -0.64 9.79 -0.78
CA ARG A 207 -0.52 11.21 -1.15
C ARG A 207 -1.75 11.69 -1.88
N THR A 208 -2.04 12.97 -1.67
CA THR A 208 -3.20 13.63 -2.26
C THR A 208 -2.74 14.88 -2.99
N VAL A 209 -3.09 14.97 -4.27
CA VAL A 209 -2.85 16.16 -5.10
C VAL A 209 -4.19 16.75 -5.47
N SER A 210 -4.38 18.04 -5.14
CA SER A 210 -5.64 18.74 -5.39
C SER A 210 -5.40 19.97 -6.25
N THR A 211 -6.22 20.12 -7.28
CA THR A 211 -6.36 21.35 -8.07
C THR A 211 -7.63 22.10 -7.64
N GLY A 212 -8.12 23.07 -8.42
CA GLY A 212 -9.39 23.73 -8.10
C GLY A 212 -10.63 22.85 -8.31
N PHE A 213 -10.56 21.92 -9.26
CA PHE A 213 -11.75 21.15 -9.72
C PHE A 213 -11.57 19.64 -9.61
N HIS A 214 -10.37 19.17 -9.27
CA HIS A 214 -10.07 17.75 -9.19
C HIS A 214 -9.18 17.44 -7.99
N ARG A 215 -9.32 16.23 -7.47
CA ARG A 215 -8.39 15.65 -6.50
C ARG A 215 -7.98 14.27 -6.97
N VAL A 216 -6.69 13.98 -6.88
CA VAL A 216 -6.15 12.64 -7.09
C VAL A 216 -5.51 12.15 -5.80
N GLU A 217 -5.93 10.98 -5.39
CA GLU A 217 -5.37 10.24 -4.26
C GLU A 217 -4.54 9.09 -4.84
N PHE A 218 -3.27 9.02 -4.43
CA PHE A 218 -2.34 7.98 -4.83
C PHE A 218 -2.21 6.97 -3.70
N ALA A 219 -2.39 5.69 -4.04
CA ALA A 219 -2.19 4.56 -3.14
C ALA A 219 -1.41 3.45 -3.84
N THR A 220 -0.72 2.63 -3.06
CA THR A 220 -0.11 1.39 -3.52
C THR A 220 -0.11 0.36 -2.41
N ASN A 221 -0.25 -0.91 -2.78
CA ASN A 221 -0.15 -2.04 -1.86
C ASN A 221 1.28 -2.27 -1.31
N GLN A 222 2.29 -1.57 -1.83
CA GLN A 222 3.67 -1.65 -1.34
C GLN A 222 4.01 -0.63 -0.23
N TYR A 223 3.14 0.34 0.05
CA TYR A 223 3.43 1.35 1.08
C TYR A 223 3.14 0.82 2.49
N THR A 224 3.81 -0.27 2.86
CA THR A 224 3.92 -0.77 4.24
C THR A 224 5.22 -0.33 4.92
N ALA A 225 6.01 0.56 4.32
CA ALA A 225 7.16 1.15 4.97
C ALA A 225 7.30 2.61 4.52
N ILE A 226 7.93 3.43 5.36
CA ILE A 226 8.23 4.86 5.16
C ILE A 226 7.09 5.82 5.55
N ASN A 227 6.49 5.63 6.74
CA ASN A 227 6.26 6.79 7.60
C ASN A 227 6.96 6.51 8.93
N GLU A 228 7.89 7.41 9.27
CA GLU A 228 8.66 7.45 10.51
C GLU A 228 7.72 7.43 11.72
N SER A 229 7.61 6.25 12.35
CA SER A 229 7.28 6.02 13.78
C SER A 229 7.22 4.52 14.11
N ALA A 230 7.15 3.63 13.12
CA ALA A 230 7.34 2.20 13.31
C ALA A 230 8.83 1.88 13.09
N THR A 231 9.58 1.66 14.17
CA THR A 231 10.98 1.23 14.07
C THR A 231 11.04 -0.22 13.57
N MET A 232 10.87 -0.47 12.27
CA MET A 232 11.11 -1.80 11.71
C MET A 232 12.61 -2.12 11.87
N LEU A 233 12.91 -3.14 12.66
CA LEU A 233 14.26 -3.58 13.04
C LEU A 233 15.00 -4.25 11.88
N GLN A 234 15.31 -3.49 10.83
CA GLN A 234 16.32 -3.89 9.87
C GLN A 234 17.53 -2.97 10.04
N GLY A 235 18.56 -3.51 10.72
CA GLY A 235 19.86 -2.86 10.86
C GLY A 235 20.11 -2.00 12.10
N LEU A 236 19.47 -2.30 13.24
CA LEU A 236 19.83 -1.61 14.49
C LEU A 236 21.17 -2.12 15.03
N ASP A 237 21.98 -1.19 15.53
CA ASP A 237 23.13 -1.53 16.36
C ASP A 237 22.67 -2.22 17.66
N VAL A 238 23.58 -3.00 18.26
CA VAL A 238 23.30 -3.80 19.49
C VAL A 238 22.84 -2.90 20.65
N GLU A 239 23.30 -1.65 20.69
CA GLU A 239 22.93 -0.66 21.71
C GLU A 239 21.47 -0.21 21.58
N THR A 240 20.94 -0.06 20.36
CA THR A 240 19.54 0.32 20.13
C THR A 240 18.57 -0.85 20.35
N GLU A 241 18.98 -2.09 20.05
CA GLU A 241 18.16 -3.29 20.30
C GLU A 241 17.93 -3.50 21.81
N GLN A 242 18.98 -3.39 22.62
CA GLN A 242 18.90 -3.51 24.08
C GLN A 242 17.96 -2.44 24.68
N ALA A 243 18.06 -1.20 24.23
CA ALA A 243 17.20 -0.10 24.69
C ALA A 243 15.72 -0.29 24.32
N LEU A 244 15.42 -0.98 23.21
CA LEU A 244 14.05 -1.33 22.83
C LEU A 244 13.54 -2.53 23.64
N LEU A 245 14.40 -3.51 23.93
CA LEU A 245 14.07 -4.67 24.75
C LEU A 245 13.65 -4.25 26.17
N GLU A 246 14.31 -3.23 26.73
CA GLU A 246 13.96 -2.62 28.03
C GLU A 246 12.59 -1.92 28.02
N LYS A 247 12.13 -1.48 26.84
CA LYS A 247 10.81 -0.86 26.67
C LYS A 247 9.71 -1.86 26.32
N LEU A 248 10.05 -3.13 26.05
CA LEU A 248 9.11 -4.15 25.64
C LEU A 248 8.21 -4.55 26.81
N ASN A 249 6.95 -4.12 26.74
CA ASN A 249 5.92 -4.42 27.72
C ASN A 249 4.71 -5.04 26.98
N CYS A 250 4.84 -6.33 26.65
CA CYS A 250 3.87 -7.06 25.86
C CYS A 250 3.29 -8.25 26.64
N THR A 251 1.97 -8.42 26.61
CA THR A 251 1.25 -9.47 27.35
C THR A 251 1.56 -10.90 26.86
N CYS A 252 2.24 -11.07 25.72
CA CYS A 252 2.73 -12.38 25.29
C CYS A 252 3.90 -12.91 26.14
N CYS A 253 4.56 -12.03 26.92
CA CYS A 253 5.76 -12.34 27.70
C CYS A 253 6.93 -12.93 26.90
N ILE A 254 6.98 -12.71 25.58
CA ILE A 254 8.14 -13.07 24.76
C ILE A 254 9.17 -11.95 24.87
N PRO A 255 10.34 -12.17 25.50
CA PRO A 255 11.33 -11.12 25.78
C PRO A 255 12.26 -10.90 24.58
N LYS A 256 11.71 -10.91 23.37
CA LYS A 256 12.47 -10.81 22.12
C LYS A 256 11.80 -9.87 21.13
N LEU A 257 12.64 -9.07 20.49
CA LEU A 257 12.24 -8.33 19.31
C LEU A 257 12.35 -9.26 18.11
N LEU A 258 11.21 -9.54 17.50
CA LEU A 258 11.15 -10.36 16.30
C LEU A 258 11.19 -9.39 15.13
N SER A 259 12.33 -9.31 14.43
CA SER A 259 12.65 -8.30 13.39
C SER A 259 11.65 -8.17 12.23
N SER A 260 10.65 -9.05 12.17
CA SER A 260 9.60 -9.12 11.16
C SER A 260 8.20 -8.94 11.72
N ILE A 261 8.10 -8.63 13.01
CA ILE A 261 6.85 -8.39 13.69
C ILE A 261 6.80 -6.91 14.04
N PRO A 262 5.79 -6.18 13.55
CA PRO A 262 5.63 -4.78 13.90
C PRO A 262 5.32 -4.65 15.39
N PHE A 263 5.76 -3.54 15.97
CA PHE A 263 5.41 -3.14 17.33
C PHE A 263 4.81 -1.74 17.33
N LEU A 264 3.97 -1.48 18.34
CA LEU A 264 3.40 -0.16 18.58
C LEU A 264 3.93 0.43 19.88
N THR A 265 4.18 1.73 19.84
CA THR A 265 4.60 2.52 21.00
C THR A 265 3.38 3.09 21.69
N CYS A 266 3.30 2.92 23.01
CA CYS A 266 2.24 3.52 23.80
C CYS A 266 2.37 5.05 23.81
N SER A 267 1.30 5.76 23.43
CA SER A 267 1.25 7.22 23.41
C SER A 267 1.49 7.88 24.77
N LYS A 268 1.25 7.16 25.89
CA LYS A 268 1.39 7.68 27.26
C LYS A 268 2.74 7.38 27.89
N CYS A 269 3.17 6.12 27.94
CA CYS A 269 4.40 5.71 28.66
C CYS A 269 5.56 5.33 27.74
N GLN A 270 5.38 5.38 26.41
CA GLN A 270 6.41 5.02 25.43
C GLN A 270 6.88 3.55 25.50
N SER A 271 6.20 2.69 26.26
CA SER A 271 6.44 1.24 26.21
C SER A 271 6.02 0.67 24.87
N ILE A 272 6.72 -0.34 24.37
CA ILE A 272 6.39 -1.00 23.10
C ILE A 272 5.69 -2.34 23.34
N ALA A 273 4.80 -2.73 22.44
CA ALA A 273 4.17 -4.05 22.42
C ALA A 273 4.11 -4.57 20.98
N HIS A 274 4.20 -5.89 20.77
CA HIS A 274 3.99 -6.47 19.44
C HIS A 274 2.58 -6.12 18.96
N ALA A 275 2.46 -5.57 17.75
CA ALA A 275 1.17 -5.20 17.19
C ALA A 275 0.20 -6.40 17.15
N PRO A 276 0.63 -7.62 16.76
CA PRO A 276 -0.21 -8.81 16.85
C PRO A 276 -0.83 -9.07 18.21
N CYS A 277 -0.08 -8.83 19.28
CA CYS A 277 -0.52 -9.11 20.65
C CYS A 277 -1.66 -8.19 21.08
N ILE A 278 -1.71 -6.97 20.56
CA ILE A 278 -2.78 -6.00 20.84
C ILE A 278 -3.91 -6.06 19.80
N GLY A 279 -3.94 -7.10 18.97
CA GLY A 279 -4.96 -7.30 17.96
C GLY A 279 -4.68 -6.60 16.63
N ARG A 280 -3.54 -5.92 16.47
CA ARG A 280 -3.21 -5.20 15.25
C ARG A 280 -2.34 -6.04 14.33
N VAL A 281 -2.78 -6.19 13.09
CA VAL A 281 -2.00 -6.89 12.06
C VAL A 281 -1.01 -5.93 11.37
N TYR A 282 -1.32 -4.62 11.37
CA TYR A 282 -0.52 -3.56 10.72
C TYR A 282 -0.42 -2.32 11.61
N HIS A 283 0.53 -1.44 11.29
CA HIS A 283 0.63 -0.13 11.92
C HIS A 283 -0.47 0.78 11.38
N VAL A 284 -1.47 1.09 12.21
CA VAL A 284 -2.47 2.12 11.93
C VAL A 284 -2.11 3.30 12.83
N GLU A 285 -2.10 4.53 12.32
CA GLU A 285 -1.75 5.79 13.03
C GLU A 285 -2.68 6.12 14.22
N ASN A 286 -3.46 5.16 14.70
CA ASN A 286 -4.30 5.27 15.87
C ASN A 286 -3.45 5.29 17.15
N SER A 287 -3.69 6.28 18.01
CA SER A 287 -3.03 6.41 19.31
C SER A 287 -3.21 5.16 20.20
N TYR A 288 -2.25 4.23 20.16
CA TYR A 288 -2.24 3.05 21.02
C TYR A 288 -1.93 3.46 22.47
N THR A 289 -2.78 3.05 23.41
CA THR A 289 -2.51 3.14 24.85
C THR A 289 -2.39 1.73 25.43
N CYS A 290 -1.28 1.41 26.09
CA CYS A 290 -1.04 0.09 26.65
C CYS A 290 -1.99 -0.23 27.82
N ALA A 291 -2.14 -1.51 28.13
CA ALA A 291 -3.01 -1.98 29.21
C ALA A 291 -2.68 -1.27 30.54
N SER A 292 -1.41 -1.17 30.92
CA SER A 292 -0.97 -0.47 32.13
C SER A 292 -1.39 1.00 32.16
N CYS A 293 -1.37 1.69 31.01
CA CYS A 293 -1.77 3.09 30.87
C CYS A 293 -3.28 3.31 30.67
N LYS A 294 -4.03 2.25 30.35
CA LYS A 294 -5.49 2.22 30.39
C LYS A 294 -5.98 1.94 31.82
N GLU A 295 -5.31 1.04 32.53
CA GLU A 295 -5.65 0.57 33.87
C GLU A 295 -5.25 1.53 35.00
N GLN A 296 -4.46 2.58 34.76
CA GLN A 296 -4.25 3.67 35.73
C GLN A 296 -5.55 4.38 36.18
N ASN A 297 -6.70 4.06 35.56
CA ASN A 297 -8.04 4.46 35.99
C ASN A 297 -8.90 3.33 36.60
N ASP A 298 -8.48 2.06 36.61
CA ASP A 298 -9.29 0.94 37.14
C ASP A 298 -8.45 -0.33 37.46
N ILE A 299 -7.61 -0.31 38.51
CA ILE A 299 -6.69 -1.40 38.89
C ILE A 299 -7.40 -2.50 39.72
N SER A 300 -8.58 -3.03 39.34
CA SER A 300 -9.27 -3.93 40.29
C SER A 300 -10.18 -5.05 39.78
N ARG A 301 -10.03 -5.58 38.55
CA ARG A 301 -10.99 -6.61 38.07
C ARG A 301 -10.46 -7.83 37.29
N SER A 302 -9.19 -7.94 36.94
CA SER A 302 -8.70 -9.10 36.16
C SER A 302 -8.37 -10.29 37.06
N THR A 303 -9.03 -11.43 36.85
CA THR A 303 -8.69 -12.68 37.56
C THR A 303 -7.42 -13.32 36.97
N PRO A 304 -6.72 -14.20 37.69
CA PRO A 304 -5.61 -14.98 37.12
C PRO A 304 -6.01 -15.76 35.85
N GLY A 305 -7.27 -16.18 35.75
CA GLY A 305 -7.81 -16.84 34.56
C GLY A 305 -7.91 -15.89 33.35
N ASP A 306 -8.27 -14.63 33.56
CA ASP A 306 -8.36 -13.63 32.49
C ASP A 306 -6.97 -13.29 31.93
N LEU A 307 -5.99 -13.13 32.82
CA LEU A 307 -4.60 -12.88 32.43
C LEU A 307 -4.04 -14.03 31.58
N TRP A 308 -4.31 -15.28 31.98
CA TRP A 308 -3.91 -16.46 31.21
C TRP A 308 -4.57 -16.51 29.83
N ARG A 309 -5.87 -16.17 29.72
CA ARG A 309 -6.59 -16.12 28.44
C ARG A 309 -6.03 -15.04 27.52
N ILE A 310 -5.74 -13.86 28.05
CA ILE A 310 -5.18 -12.74 27.30
C ILE A 310 -3.79 -13.13 26.78
N GLN A 311 -2.92 -13.65 27.64
CA GLN A 311 -1.58 -14.09 27.25
C GLN A 311 -1.65 -15.14 26.12
N ASN A 312 -2.51 -16.15 26.23
CA ASN A 312 -2.66 -17.17 25.20
C ASN A 312 -3.15 -16.60 23.87
N LEU A 313 -4.08 -15.64 23.89
CA LEU A 313 -4.55 -14.98 22.68
C LEU A 313 -3.43 -14.15 22.03
N CYS A 314 -2.67 -13.39 22.83
CA CYS A 314 -1.53 -12.62 22.36
C CYS A 314 -0.49 -13.52 21.69
N THR A 315 -0.06 -14.58 22.39
CA THR A 315 0.95 -15.51 21.87
C THR A 315 0.43 -16.26 20.64
N TYR A 316 -0.83 -16.68 20.61
CA TYR A 316 -1.44 -17.29 19.41
C TYR A 316 -1.36 -16.35 18.20
N ARG A 317 -1.80 -15.09 18.36
CA ARG A 317 -1.75 -14.07 17.29
C ARG A 317 -0.33 -13.80 16.82
N LEU A 318 0.61 -13.73 17.74
CA LEU A 318 2.03 -13.51 17.45
C LEU A 318 2.63 -14.65 16.62
N ILE A 319 2.38 -15.91 17.01
CA ILE A 319 2.86 -17.10 16.30
C ILE A 319 2.22 -17.20 14.93
N LEU A 320 0.92 -16.91 14.82
CA LEU A 320 0.20 -16.93 13.56
C LEU A 320 0.74 -15.87 12.59
N PHE A 321 0.95 -14.65 13.08
CA PHE A 321 1.55 -13.57 12.30
C PHE A 321 2.98 -13.88 11.88
N TYR A 322 3.82 -14.42 12.77
CA TYR A 322 5.19 -14.83 12.43
C TYR A 322 5.19 -15.92 11.36
N ALA A 323 4.36 -16.96 11.53
CA ALA A 323 4.29 -18.07 10.60
C ALA A 323 3.89 -17.59 9.19
N TYR A 324 2.96 -16.65 9.12
CA TYR A 324 2.52 -16.00 7.90
C TYR A 324 3.64 -15.15 7.27
N SER A 325 4.28 -14.27 8.06
CA SER A 325 5.26 -13.30 7.56
C SER A 325 6.60 -13.93 7.17
N LYS A 326 6.99 -15.03 7.80
CA LYS A 326 8.23 -15.77 7.50
C LYS A 326 8.05 -17.02 6.67
N ASN A 327 6.80 -17.39 6.36
CA ASN A 327 6.47 -18.67 5.73
C ASN A 327 7.19 -19.85 6.41
N LYS A 328 7.37 -19.76 7.74
CA LYS A 328 8.12 -20.72 8.56
C LYS A 328 7.54 -20.83 9.95
N PHE A 329 7.41 -22.06 10.44
CA PHE A 329 6.89 -22.31 11.77
C PHE A 329 7.96 -22.01 12.83
N PRO A 330 7.70 -21.14 13.83
CA PRO A 330 8.71 -20.67 14.76
C PRO A 330 8.95 -21.66 15.91
N ASN A 331 9.57 -22.81 15.60
CA ASN A 331 9.89 -23.82 16.62
C ASN A 331 10.76 -23.24 17.75
N ASP A 332 11.73 -22.39 17.42
CA ASP A 332 12.64 -21.78 18.39
C ASP A 332 11.87 -20.89 19.39
N LEU A 333 10.94 -20.08 18.88
CA LEU A 333 10.07 -19.23 19.70
C LEU A 333 9.14 -20.05 20.60
N LEU A 334 8.60 -21.15 20.08
CA LEU A 334 7.71 -22.04 20.82
C LEU A 334 8.44 -22.83 21.93
N ASN A 335 9.75 -22.99 21.83
CA ASN A 335 10.55 -23.63 22.88
C ASN A 335 10.83 -22.70 24.06
N GLU A 336 10.60 -21.39 23.90
CA GLU A 336 10.84 -20.36 24.92
C GLU A 336 9.58 -20.00 25.72
N ILE A 337 8.40 -20.51 25.31
CA ILE A 337 7.13 -20.28 26.00
C ILE A 337 6.73 -21.47 26.87
N ASP A 338 5.82 -21.25 27.81
CA ASP A 338 5.27 -22.29 28.68
C ASP A 338 4.73 -23.50 27.87
N PRO A 339 5.07 -24.75 28.24
CA PRO A 339 4.65 -25.94 27.50
C PRO A 339 3.14 -26.09 27.33
N ASN A 340 2.33 -25.63 28.28
CA ASN A 340 0.88 -25.69 28.18
C ASN A 340 0.35 -24.68 27.17
N ILE A 341 0.96 -23.49 27.12
CA ILE A 341 0.64 -22.46 26.11
C ILE A 341 1.05 -22.96 24.71
N LYS A 342 2.23 -23.58 24.59
CA LYS A 342 2.69 -24.21 23.34
C LYS A 342 1.69 -25.24 22.84
N ASP A 343 1.30 -26.20 23.69
CA ASP A 343 0.34 -27.24 23.33
C ASP A 343 -1.02 -26.65 22.92
N TYR A 344 -1.50 -25.66 23.66
CA TYR A 344 -2.73 -24.93 23.33
C TYR A 344 -2.66 -24.27 21.93
N ILE A 345 -1.56 -23.55 21.64
CA ILE A 345 -1.37 -22.86 20.36
C ILE A 345 -1.29 -23.85 19.20
N VAL A 346 -0.49 -24.91 19.35
CA VAL A 346 -0.32 -25.93 18.31
C VAL A 346 -1.66 -26.60 18.00
N LYS A 347 -2.40 -27.04 19.02
CA LYS A 347 -3.73 -27.64 18.84
C LYS A 347 -4.69 -26.69 18.12
N LYS A 348 -4.66 -25.40 18.47
CA LYS A 348 -5.51 -24.39 17.85
C LYS A 348 -5.13 -24.13 16.40
N LEU A 349 -3.84 -24.11 16.06
CA LEU A 349 -3.36 -23.93 14.68
C LEU A 349 -3.68 -25.16 13.79
N ILE A 350 -3.58 -26.37 14.35
CA ILE A 350 -4.00 -27.60 13.65
C ILE A 350 -5.52 -27.59 13.42
N ALA A 351 -6.30 -27.20 14.44
CA ALA A 351 -7.78 -27.18 14.35
C ALA A 351 -8.29 -26.23 13.25
N VAL A 352 -7.56 -25.16 12.94
CA VAL A 352 -7.90 -24.24 11.85
C VAL A 352 -7.17 -24.56 10.53
N ALA A 353 -6.47 -25.69 10.45
CA ALA A 353 -5.68 -26.12 9.29
C ALA A 353 -4.57 -25.14 8.85
N ALA A 354 -4.10 -24.28 9.76
CA ALA A 354 -2.98 -23.36 9.54
C ALA A 354 -1.63 -24.09 9.48
N ILE A 355 -1.51 -25.19 10.22
CA ILE A 355 -0.34 -26.06 10.21
C ILE A 355 -0.74 -27.53 10.16
N ARG A 356 0.18 -28.38 9.70
CA ARG A 356 0.08 -29.84 9.75
C ARG A 356 1.35 -30.44 10.34
N GLU A 357 1.19 -31.37 11.26
CA GLU A 357 2.29 -32.12 11.85
C GLU A 357 2.88 -33.14 10.86
N THR A 358 4.21 -33.28 10.90
CA THR A 358 5.00 -34.20 10.08
C THR A 358 6.13 -34.79 10.92
N THR A 359 6.80 -35.81 10.39
CA THR A 359 8.00 -36.41 11.03
C THR A 359 9.18 -35.44 11.17
N LYS A 360 9.17 -34.31 10.46
CA LYS A 360 10.23 -33.29 10.48
C LYS A 360 9.81 -31.99 11.20
N GLY A 361 8.65 -31.99 11.89
CA GLY A 361 8.07 -30.81 12.52
C GLY A 361 6.76 -30.39 11.84
N TYR A 362 6.53 -29.08 11.71
CA TYR A 362 5.26 -28.56 11.20
C TYR A 362 5.39 -27.95 9.80
N LEU A 363 4.49 -28.33 8.91
CA LEU A 363 4.29 -27.67 7.62
C LEU A 363 3.22 -26.59 7.75
N ILE A 364 3.48 -25.42 7.16
CA ILE A 364 2.54 -24.32 7.12
C ILE A 364 1.61 -24.44 5.91
N ASN A 365 0.36 -24.09 6.11
CA ASN A 365 -0.61 -23.83 5.05
C ASN A 365 -0.72 -22.32 4.83
N GLN A 366 0.06 -21.79 3.89
CA GLN A 366 0.16 -20.35 3.66
C GLN A 366 -1.18 -19.72 3.25
N ALA A 367 -1.95 -20.39 2.39
CA ALA A 367 -3.27 -19.92 1.96
C ALA A 367 -4.26 -19.84 3.13
N CYS A 368 -4.20 -20.79 4.06
CA CYS A 368 -5.04 -20.76 5.25
C CYS A 368 -4.61 -19.64 6.22
N LEU A 369 -3.32 -19.47 6.46
CA LEU A 369 -2.80 -18.38 7.28
C LEU A 369 -3.20 -17.02 6.70
N GLU A 370 -3.10 -16.84 5.39
CA GLU A 370 -3.51 -15.63 4.70
C GLU A 370 -5.01 -15.34 4.93
N GLN A 371 -5.88 -16.34 4.79
CA GLN A 371 -7.31 -16.18 5.07
C GLN A 371 -7.58 -15.78 6.53
N ILE A 372 -6.85 -16.36 7.49
CA ILE A 372 -7.02 -16.04 8.92
C ILE A 372 -6.54 -14.61 9.20
N ILE A 373 -5.38 -14.23 8.67
CA ILE A 373 -4.81 -12.88 8.80
C ILE A 373 -5.74 -11.84 8.19
N ARG A 374 -6.30 -12.10 7.01
CA ARG A 374 -7.30 -11.22 6.36
C ARG A 374 -8.55 -11.05 7.23
N ARG A 375 -9.10 -12.15 7.77
CA ARG A 375 -10.27 -12.09 8.67
C ARG A 375 -9.98 -11.30 9.94
N TRP A 376 -8.81 -11.49 10.53
CA TRP A 376 -8.39 -10.78 11.73
C TRP A 376 -8.20 -9.27 11.45
N ALA A 377 -7.58 -8.91 10.32
CA ALA A 377 -7.44 -7.52 9.92
C ALA A 377 -8.81 -6.81 9.75
N ASN A 378 -9.82 -7.52 9.25
CA ASN A 378 -11.17 -6.96 9.04
C ASN A 378 -12.04 -6.92 10.32
N SER A 379 -11.69 -7.66 11.37
CA SER A 379 -12.43 -7.66 12.65
C SER A 379 -12.09 -6.47 13.56
N ASP A 380 -11.13 -5.63 13.18
CA ASP A 380 -10.67 -4.46 13.93
C ASP A 380 -11.51 -3.19 13.64
N GLU A 381 -12.53 -3.29 12.78
CA GLU A 381 -13.46 -2.23 12.35
C GLU A 381 -14.83 -2.26 13.07
N GLU A 382 -15.11 -3.29 13.89
CA GLU A 382 -16.27 -3.39 14.80
C GLU A 382 -15.84 -3.19 16.26
#